data_AF-L9XG93-F1
#
_entry.id   AF-L9XG93-F1
#
_cell.length_a   1.000
_cell.length_b   1.000
_cell.length_c   1.000
_cell.angle_alpha   90.00
_cell.angle_beta   90.00
_cell.angle_gamma   90.00
#
_symmetry.space_group_name_H-M   'P 1'
#
loop_
_entity.id
_entity.type
_entity.pdbx_description
1 polymer ?
#
loop_
_entity_poly.entity_id
_entity_poly.type
_entity_poly.pdbx_seq_one_letter_code
_entity_poly.pdbx_strand_id
1 'polypeptide(L)'
;MWPWEHLAVAYVLYSLLANGVRRRSPSTGETTAVVGGSQLPDLIDKPLAWTLGVTETGYAIGHSIFVAPLVCLAVYAAAVRRGIENRLVPGAFALAYASHLVTDVYDPPRPDRGVVLEVVLWPFASPPAADTVGF
;
A
#
# COMPACT_ATOMS: atom_id res chain seq x y z
N MET A 1 -5.70 5.78 6.08
CA MET A 1 -6.95 6.29 5.44
C MET A 1 -7.99 5.15 5.44
N TRP A 2 -9.17 5.29 4.85
CA TRP A 2 -10.06 4.13 4.68
C TRP A 2 -9.57 3.22 3.54
N PRO A 3 -9.84 1.89 3.57
CA PRO A 3 -9.34 0.95 2.56
C PRO A 3 -9.67 1.36 1.11
N TRP A 4 -10.88 1.88 0.86
CA TRP A 4 -11.28 2.34 -0.46
C TRP A 4 -10.62 3.65 -0.90
N GLU A 5 -10.18 4.50 0.03
CA GLU A 5 -9.45 5.73 -0.30
C GLU A 5 -8.07 5.38 -0.85
N HIS A 6 -7.38 4.41 -0.24
CA HIS A 6 -6.12 3.88 -0.75
C HIS A 6 -6.29 3.27 -2.14
N LEU A 7 -7.35 2.49 -2.35
CA LEU A 7 -7.66 1.92 -3.66
C LEU A 7 -7.91 3.01 -4.70
N ALA A 8 -8.71 4.03 -4.37
CA ALA A 8 -9.04 5.12 -5.28
C ALA A 8 -7.77 5.89 -5.70
N VAL A 9 -6.92 6.27 -4.74
CA VAL A 9 -5.66 6.98 -5.02
C VAL A 9 -4.74 6.11 -5.89
N ALA A 10 -4.54 4.85 -5.51
CA ALA A 10 -3.67 3.93 -6.24
C ALA A 10 -4.15 3.70 -7.68
N TYR A 11 -5.47 3.51 -7.88
CA TYR A 11 -6.06 3.31 -9.20
C TYR A 11 -5.94 4.55 -10.07
N VAL A 12 -6.27 5.74 -9.55
CA VAL A 12 -6.14 7.00 -10.30
C VAL A 12 -4.68 7.24 -10.68
N LEU A 13 -3.75 7.07 -9.74
CA LEU A 13 -2.32 7.25 -9.99
C LEU A 13 -1.80 6.29 -11.08
N TYR A 14 -2.13 5.00 -10.96
CA TYR A 14 -1.71 4.01 -11.96
C TYR A 14 -2.38 4.24 -13.31
N SER A 15 -3.66 4.59 -13.33
CA SER A 15 -4.41 4.87 -14.55
C SER A 15 -3.85 6.09 -15.29
N LEU A 16 -3.54 7.17 -14.58
CA LEU A 16 -2.89 8.35 -15.18
C LEU A 16 -1.52 8.00 -15.76
N LEU A 17 -0.73 7.19 -15.05
CA LEU A 17 0.58 6.72 -15.54
C LEU A 17 0.42 5.86 -16.80
N ALA A 18 -0.51 4.91 -16.80
CA ALA A 18 -0.77 4.03 -17.94
C ALA A 18 -1.26 4.82 -19.17
N ASN A 19 -2.20 5.73 -18.99
CA ASN A 19 -2.70 6.57 -20.08
C ASN A 19 -1.65 7.57 -20.58
N GLY A 20 -0.90 8.21 -19.68
CA GLY A 20 0.11 9.21 -20.04
C GLY A 20 1.33 8.61 -20.73
N VAL A 21 1.83 7.48 -20.25
CA VAL A 21 3.08 6.87 -20.75
C VAL A 21 2.82 5.85 -21.84
N ARG A 22 1.76 5.04 -21.72
CA ARG A 22 1.46 3.93 -22.63
C ARG A 22 0.26 4.17 -23.54
N ARG A 23 -0.47 5.28 -23.35
CA ARG A 23 -1.64 5.66 -24.16
C ARG A 23 -2.69 4.55 -24.22
N ARG A 24 -2.86 3.82 -23.12
CA ARG A 24 -3.89 2.80 -22.95
C ARG A 24 -4.40 2.77 -21.52
N SER A 25 -5.61 2.24 -21.34
CA SER A 25 -6.15 1.95 -20.02
C SER A 25 -5.40 0.79 -19.34
N PRO A 26 -5.41 0.73 -17.99
CA PRO A 26 -4.94 -0.43 -17.24
C PRO A 26 -5.62 -1.73 -17.70
N SER A 27 -4.83 -2.79 -17.84
CA SER A 27 -5.38 -4.13 -18.09
C SER A 27 -6.03 -4.71 -16.83
N THR A 28 -6.81 -5.79 -16.98
CA THR A 28 -7.39 -6.51 -15.84
C THR A 28 -6.32 -6.96 -14.85
N GLY A 29 -5.23 -7.55 -15.32
CA GLY A 29 -4.15 -8.02 -14.46
C GLY A 29 -3.46 -6.90 -13.67
N GLU A 30 -3.24 -5.75 -14.32
CA GLU A 30 -2.68 -4.57 -13.65
C GLU A 30 -3.66 -3.98 -12.62
N THR A 31 -4.95 -3.93 -12.95
CA THR A 31 -5.99 -3.44 -12.04
C THR A 31 -6.11 -4.34 -10.80
N THR A 32 -6.09 -5.66 -10.98
CA THR A 32 -6.07 -6.62 -9.87
C THR A 32 -4.82 -6.45 -9.00
N ALA A 33 -3.67 -6.19 -9.61
CA ALA A 33 -2.43 -5.91 -8.89
C ALA A 33 -2.50 -4.60 -8.10
N VAL A 34 -3.13 -3.56 -8.63
CA VAL A 34 -3.41 -2.30 -7.89
C VAL A 34 -4.29 -2.57 -6.68
N VAL A 35 -5.37 -3.36 -6.83
CA VAL A 35 -6.21 -3.76 -5.70
C VAL A 35 -5.35 -4.47 -4.65
N GLY A 36 -4.60 -5.50 -5.03
CA GLY A 36 -3.73 -6.21 -4.09
C GLY A 36 -2.74 -5.30 -3.37
N GLY A 37 -1.99 -4.48 -4.10
CA GLY A 37 -0.95 -3.62 -3.54
C GLY A 37 -1.50 -2.52 -2.63
N SER A 38 -2.65 -1.95 -2.99
CA SER A 38 -3.30 -0.88 -2.21
C SER A 38 -3.95 -1.37 -0.92
N GLN A 39 -4.22 -2.68 -0.77
CA GLN A 39 -4.92 -3.22 0.40
C GLN A 39 -4.01 -4.06 1.29
N LEU A 40 -2.88 -4.56 0.78
CA LEU A 40 -2.05 -5.52 1.51
C LEU A 40 -1.53 -5.00 2.87
N PRO A 41 -1.06 -3.74 3.02
CA PRO A 41 -0.61 -3.23 4.32
C PRO A 41 -1.70 -3.34 5.39
N ASP A 42 -2.88 -2.81 5.10
CA ASP A 42 -4.06 -2.88 5.97
C ASP A 42 -4.49 -4.31 6.28
N LEU A 43 -4.54 -5.19 5.27
CA LEU A 43 -4.94 -6.59 5.46
C LEU A 43 -3.97 -7.37 6.36
N ILE A 44 -2.75 -6.89 6.56
CA ILE A 44 -1.77 -7.48 7.48
C ILE A 44 -1.90 -6.83 8.86
N ASP A 45 -1.71 -5.52 8.94
CA ASP A 45 -1.50 -4.85 10.23
C ASP A 45 -2.80 -4.65 11.01
N LYS A 46 -3.92 -4.41 10.32
CA LYS A 46 -5.21 -4.16 10.98
C LYS A 46 -5.69 -5.41 11.74
N PRO A 47 -5.67 -6.63 11.16
CA PRO A 47 -6.00 -7.85 11.93
C PRO A 47 -5.02 -8.14 13.06
N LEU A 48 -3.72 -7.89 12.86
CA LEU A 48 -2.69 -8.07 13.88
C LEU A 48 -2.96 -7.19 15.10
N ALA A 49 -3.38 -5.95 14.89
CA ALA A 49 -3.69 -5.02 15.97
C ALA A 49 -5.05 -5.30 16.61
N TRP A 50 -6.12 -5.37 15.82
CA TRP A 50 -7.48 -5.26 16.35
C TRP A 50 -8.11 -6.59 16.73
N THR A 51 -7.77 -7.64 15.99
CA THR A 51 -8.35 -8.97 16.21
C THR A 51 -7.42 -9.81 17.08
N LEU A 52 -6.11 -9.74 16.82
CA LEU A 52 -5.12 -10.59 17.47
C LEU A 52 -4.38 -9.92 18.62
N GLY A 53 -4.40 -8.58 18.71
CA GLY A 53 -3.71 -7.83 19.78
C GLY A 53 -2.20 -8.02 19.80
N VAL A 54 -1.59 -8.36 18.66
CA VAL A 54 -0.15 -8.62 18.52
C VAL A 54 0.65 -7.30 18.48
N THR A 55 0.06 -6.26 17.88
CA THR A 55 0.65 -4.93 17.78
C THR A 55 -0.24 -3.91 18.48
N GLU A 56 0.38 -2.89 19.09
CA GLU A 56 -0.37 -1.83 19.79
C GLU A 56 -1.17 -0.93 18.84
N THR A 57 -0.71 -0.82 17.58
CA THR A 57 -1.37 -0.03 16.53
C THR A 57 -1.54 -0.83 15.24
N GLY A 58 -2.45 -0.36 14.38
CA GLY A 58 -2.66 -0.88 13.02
C GLY A 58 -1.57 -0.51 12.02
N TYR A 59 -0.44 0.03 12.48
CA TYR A 59 0.71 0.42 11.67
C TYR A 59 1.95 -0.33 12.15
N ALA A 60 2.31 -1.40 11.44
CA ALA A 60 3.37 -2.31 11.83
C ALA A 60 4.13 -2.84 10.60
N ILE A 61 4.29 -4.16 10.49
CA ILE A 61 5.14 -4.79 9.47
C ILE A 61 4.64 -4.55 8.05
N GLY A 62 3.32 -4.51 7.83
CA GLY A 62 2.69 -4.22 6.55
C GLY A 62 2.94 -2.79 6.08
N HIS A 63 2.95 -1.82 7.00
CA HIS A 63 3.21 -0.42 6.64
C HIS A 63 4.71 -0.05 6.65
N SER A 64 5.58 -0.96 7.05
CA SER A 64 7.02 -0.69 7.16
C SER A 64 7.66 -0.38 5.80
N ILE A 65 8.28 0.79 5.69
CA ILE A 65 9.06 1.19 4.51
C ILE A 65 10.28 0.30 4.27
N PHE A 66 10.77 -0.38 5.32
CA PHE A 66 11.90 -1.30 5.23
C PHE A 66 11.49 -2.68 4.70
N VAL A 67 10.23 -3.08 4.94
CA VAL A 67 9.67 -4.38 4.51
C VAL A 67 9.02 -4.27 3.13
N ALA A 68 8.41 -3.14 2.80
CA ALA A 68 7.69 -2.93 1.54
C ALA A 68 8.51 -3.28 0.28
N PRO A 69 9.81 -2.92 0.15
CA PRO A 69 10.63 -3.32 -1.00
C PRO A 69 10.80 -4.83 -1.12
N LEU A 70 10.93 -5.53 0.02
CA LEU A 70 11.07 -6.99 0.06
C LEU A 70 9.78 -7.68 -0.42
N VAL A 71 8.63 -7.17 0.02
CA VAL A 71 7.31 -7.66 -0.43
C VAL A 71 7.14 -7.42 -1.94
N CYS A 72 7.46 -6.22 -2.42
CA CYS A 72 7.39 -5.90 -3.85
C CYS A 72 8.33 -6.80 -4.69
N LEU A 73 9.54 -7.05 -4.21
CA LEU A 73 10.49 -7.96 -4.86
C LEU A 73 9.98 -9.40 -4.86
N ALA A 74 9.37 -9.86 -3.75
CA ALA A 74 8.78 -11.19 -3.67
C ALA A 74 7.62 -11.37 -4.65
N VAL A 75 6.73 -10.38 -4.75
CA VAL A 75 5.64 -10.37 -5.75
C VAL A 75 6.18 -10.36 -7.17
N TYR A 76 7.21 -9.54 -7.45
CA TYR A 76 7.89 -9.54 -8.74
C TYR A 76 8.48 -10.91 -9.07
N ALA A 77 9.26 -11.50 -8.16
CA ALA A 77 9.85 -12.82 -8.34
C ALA A 77 8.80 -13.93 -8.53
N ALA A 78 7.69 -13.87 -7.78
CA ALA A 78 6.57 -14.79 -7.94
C ALA A 78 5.91 -14.64 -9.32
N ALA A 79 5.73 -13.41 -9.81
CA ALA A 79 5.22 -13.16 -11.16
C ALA A 79 6.15 -13.75 -12.24
N VAL A 80 7.47 -13.59 -12.09
CA VAL A 80 8.46 -14.21 -13.00
C VAL A 80 8.33 -15.72 -12.99
N ARG A 81 8.30 -16.34 -11.80
CA ARG A 81 8.24 -17.81 -11.65
C ARG A 81 6.95 -18.41 -12.20
N ARG A 82 5.84 -17.67 -12.15
CA ARG A 82 4.54 -18.08 -12.68
C ARG A 82 4.38 -17.81 -14.19
N GLY A 83 5.40 -17.31 -14.86
CA GLY A 83 5.35 -17.02 -16.30
C GLY A 83 4.43 -15.85 -16.65
N ILE A 84 4.21 -14.90 -15.73
CA ILE A 84 3.45 -13.69 -16.05
C ILE A 84 4.29 -12.83 -17.00
N GLU A 85 3.89 -12.80 -18.27
CA GLU A 85 4.60 -12.07 -19.32
C GLU A 85 4.54 -10.55 -19.11
N ASN A 86 3.37 -10.04 -18.71
CA ASN A 86 3.19 -8.61 -18.47
C ASN A 86 3.88 -8.16 -17.17
N ARG A 87 5.13 -7.69 -17.28
CA ARG A 87 5.93 -7.16 -16.17
C ARG A 87 5.38 -5.88 -15.54
N LEU A 88 4.38 -5.25 -16.15
CA LEU A 88 3.69 -4.11 -15.54
C LEU A 88 2.74 -4.53 -14.43
N VAL A 89 2.32 -5.81 -14.37
CA VAL A 89 1.48 -6.34 -13.28
C VAL A 89 2.18 -6.21 -11.92
N PRO A 90 3.39 -6.77 -11.68
CA PRO A 90 4.08 -6.55 -10.41
C PRO A 90 4.50 -5.09 -10.20
N GLY A 91 4.72 -4.32 -11.27
CA GLY A 91 4.95 -2.87 -11.17
C GLY A 91 3.73 -2.09 -10.68
N ALA A 92 2.52 -2.46 -11.11
CA ALA A 92 1.27 -1.89 -10.66
C ALA A 92 1.02 -2.15 -9.17
N PHE A 93 1.31 -3.38 -8.73
CA PHE A 93 1.29 -3.74 -7.30
C PHE A 93 2.24 -2.86 -6.50
N ALA A 94 3.50 -2.73 -6.94
CA ALA A 94 4.50 -1.94 -6.22
C ALA A 94 4.13 -0.45 -6.14
N LEU A 95 3.60 0.12 -7.22
CA LEU A 95 3.12 1.52 -7.23
C LEU A 95 1.96 1.70 -6.24
N ALA A 96 1.00 0.77 -6.25
CA ALA A 96 -0.15 0.83 -5.36
C ALA A 96 0.26 0.73 -3.88
N TYR A 97 1.16 -0.20 -3.55
CA TYR A 97 1.71 -0.35 -2.21
C TYR A 97 2.46 0.92 -1.77
N ALA A 98 3.33 1.45 -2.63
CA ALA A 98 4.05 2.68 -2.32
C ALA A 98 3.09 3.87 -2.12
N SER A 99 2.06 3.97 -2.97
CA SER A 99 1.05 5.02 -2.82
C SER A 99 0.29 4.90 -1.50
N HIS A 100 0.00 3.68 -1.04
CA HIS A 100 -0.63 3.43 0.26
C HIS A 100 0.20 4.05 1.39
N LEU A 101 1.49 3.71 1.48
CA LEU A 101 2.40 4.23 2.50
C LEU A 101 2.49 5.77 2.46
N VAL A 102 2.64 6.34 1.26
CA VAL A 102 2.68 7.79 1.09
C VAL A 102 1.37 8.42 1.57
N THR A 103 0.22 7.83 1.22
CA THR A 103 -1.07 8.37 1.62
C THR A 103 -1.34 8.29 3.12
N ASP A 104 -0.80 7.30 3.84
CA ASP A 104 -0.89 7.31 5.31
C ASP A 104 0.04 8.34 5.96
N VAL A 105 1.20 8.60 5.36
CA VAL A 105 2.12 9.62 5.87
C VAL A 105 1.55 11.03 5.73
N TYR A 106 0.82 11.33 4.64
CA TYR A 106 0.30 12.67 4.35
C TYR A 106 -1.19 12.87 4.68
N ASP A 107 -1.98 11.79 4.77
CA ASP A 107 -3.45 11.76 4.87
C ASP A 107 -4.14 12.89 4.07
N PRO A 108 -4.07 12.90 2.72
CA PRO A 108 -4.60 14.01 1.90
C PRO A 108 -6.06 14.41 2.17
N PRO A 109 -6.98 13.49 2.52
CA PRO A 109 -8.33 13.86 2.94
C PRO A 109 -8.41 14.67 4.24
N ARG A 110 -7.38 14.60 5.10
CA ARG A 110 -7.31 15.20 6.45
C ARG A 110 -5.97 15.94 6.65
N PRO A 111 -5.73 17.02 5.90
CA PRO A 111 -4.43 17.70 5.87
C PRO A 111 -4.06 18.41 7.18
N ASP A 112 -5.04 18.64 8.06
CA ASP A 112 -4.86 19.22 9.39
C ASP A 112 -4.04 18.32 10.33
N ARG A 113 -3.96 17.01 10.06
CA ARG A 113 -3.12 16.07 10.80
C ARG A 113 -1.62 16.22 10.55
N GLY A 114 -1.23 16.89 9.46
CA GLY A 114 0.18 17.03 9.08
C GLY A 114 0.82 15.71 8.64
N VAL A 115 2.15 15.70 8.60
CA VAL A 115 2.95 14.55 8.14
C VAL A 115 3.31 13.65 9.32
N VAL A 116 2.91 12.38 9.28
CA VAL A 116 3.16 11.41 10.36
C VAL A 116 4.06 10.29 9.83
N LEU A 117 5.38 10.42 10.01
CA LEU A 117 6.35 9.43 9.50
C LEU A 117 6.33 8.11 10.28
N GLU A 118 5.94 8.15 11.55
CA GLU A 118 5.96 6.99 12.46
C GLU A 118 5.14 5.81 11.94
N VAL A 119 4.12 6.07 11.11
CA VAL A 119 3.26 5.04 10.50
C VAL A 119 4.01 4.07 9.57
N VAL A 120 5.21 4.43 9.09
CA VAL A 120 6.01 3.59 8.17
C VAL A 120 7.36 3.15 8.73
N LEU A 121 7.71 3.56 9.96
CA LEU A 121 9.05 3.37 10.53
C LEU A 121 9.22 2.10 11.37
N TRP A 122 8.20 1.26 11.44
CA TRP A 122 8.29 -0.03 12.12
C TRP A 122 9.48 -0.85 11.59
N PRO A 123 10.32 -1.47 12.45
CA PRO A 123 10.14 -1.67 13.89
C PRO A 123 10.80 -0.60 14.78
N PHE A 124 11.32 0.49 14.22
CA PHE A 124 12.09 1.49 14.97
C PHE A 124 11.21 2.53 15.67
N ALA A 125 10.06 2.85 15.08
CA ALA A 125 9.06 3.73 15.65
C ALA A 125 7.66 3.28 15.21
N SER A 126 6.67 3.58 16.04
CA SER A 126 5.25 3.35 15.78
C SER A 126 4.46 4.57 16.24
N PRO A 127 3.34 4.91 15.58
CA PRO A 127 2.50 6.03 16.01
C PRO A 127 1.85 5.77 17.37
N PRO A 128 1.43 6.82 18.11
CA PRO A 128 0.68 6.65 19.35
C PRO A 128 -0.66 5.92 19.14
N ALA A 129 -1.03 5.05 20.08
CA ALA A 129 -2.28 4.28 20.00
C ALA A 129 -3.57 5.14 20.00
N ALA A 130 -3.52 6.35 20.55
CA ALA A 130 -4.68 7.25 20.64
C ALA A 130 -5.05 7.91 19.29
N ASP A 131 -4.09 8.03 18.37
CA ASP A 131 -4.26 8.79 17.12
C ASP A 131 -4.73 7.91 15.94
N THR A 132 -4.89 6.61 16.17
CA THR A 132 -5.00 5.57 15.14
C THR A 132 -6.36 4.89 15.07
N VAL A 133 -7.43 5.63 15.39
CA VAL A 133 -8.82 5.20 15.12
C VAL A 133 -9.20 5.54 13.67
N GLY A 134 -8.45 5.02 12.71
CA GLY A 134 -8.89 4.88 11.33
C GLY A 134 -9.17 3.41 11.08
N PHE A 135 -10.33 3.09 10.51
CA PHE A 135 -10.59 1.78 9.90
C PHE A 135 -9.42 1.31 9.03
#